data_AF-A0A812YYF0-F1
#
_entry.id   AF-A0A812YYF0-F1
#
_cell.length_a   1.000
_cell.length_b   1.000
_cell.length_c   1.000
_cell.angle_alpha   90.00
_cell.angle_beta   90.00
_cell.angle_gamma   90.00
#
_symmetry.space_group_name_H-M   'P 1'
#
loop_
_entity.id
_entity.type
_entity.pdbx_description
1 polymer ?
#
loop_
_entity_poly.entity_id
_entity_poly.type
_entity_poly.pdbx_seq_one_letter_code
_entity_poly.pdbx_strand_id
1 'polypeptide(L)'
;VSSLVSSAGPLLQLDMIDRPVRKQSIVQILQASLEGADIFAHQTDRDVAAEWIRCCVSATVVTSYNSRVYRIKQVHFDKDPSHTFMMYQRDQKEHMEISFAKYYEAFYHKTIANKYQPLLEAYPEK
;
A
#
# COMPACT_ATOMS: atom_id res chain seq x y z
N VAL A 1 17.33 20.76 -40.97
CA VAL A 1 18.74 20.49 -40.59
C VAL A 1 18.75 19.35 -39.57
N SER A 2 18.73 18.13 -40.10
CA SER A 2 18.93 16.88 -39.38
C SER A 2 20.36 16.47 -39.65
N SER A 3 21.17 16.34 -38.60
CA SER A 3 22.42 15.57 -38.49
C SER A 3 23.33 16.24 -37.46
N LEU A 4 23.68 15.49 -36.40
CA LEU A 4 24.92 15.56 -35.60
C LEU A 4 24.67 15.03 -34.16
N VAL A 5 24.18 13.80 -34.01
CA VAL A 5 24.28 13.08 -32.72
C VAL A 5 24.62 11.60 -32.93
N SER A 6 25.35 11.26 -33.99
CA SER A 6 25.69 9.85 -34.30
C SER A 6 27.12 9.44 -33.93
N SER A 7 27.89 10.27 -33.20
CA SER A 7 29.28 9.92 -32.85
C SER A 7 29.69 10.22 -31.41
N ALA A 8 28.77 10.62 -30.53
CA ALA A 8 29.08 10.74 -29.11
C ALA A 8 28.76 9.40 -28.44
N GLY A 9 29.63 8.94 -27.54
CA GLY A 9 29.42 7.74 -26.73
C GLY A 9 28.14 7.81 -25.89
N PRO A 10 27.88 6.83 -25.01
CA PRO A 10 26.65 6.79 -24.24
C PRO A 10 26.40 8.12 -23.49
N LEU A 11 25.26 8.73 -23.78
CA LEU A 11 24.81 9.97 -23.15
C LEU A 11 23.93 9.64 -21.96
N LEU A 12 24.17 10.28 -20.82
CA LEU A 12 23.32 10.21 -19.64
C LEU A 12 22.53 11.51 -19.54
N GLN A 13 21.20 11.41 -19.62
CA GLN A 13 20.31 12.52 -19.29
C GLN A 13 19.84 12.36 -17.84
N LEU A 14 20.01 13.41 -17.04
CA LEU A 14 19.52 13.49 -15.67
C LEU A 14 18.42 14.55 -15.63
N ASP A 15 17.21 14.14 -15.28
CA ASP A 15 16.08 15.02 -15.04
C ASP A 15 15.69 14.97 -13.56
N MET A 16 15.36 16.13 -13.00
CA MET A 16 14.86 16.23 -11.63
C MET A 16 13.32 16.16 -11.64
N ILE A 17 12.75 15.23 -10.87
CA ILE A 17 11.31 15.05 -10.72
C ILE A 17 10.95 15.08 -9.23
N ASP A 18 10.18 16.09 -8.82
CA ASP A 18 9.65 16.17 -7.46
C ASP A 18 8.26 15.52 -7.38
N ARG A 19 8.06 14.66 -6.37
CA ARG A 19 6.76 14.03 -6.07
C ARG A 19 6.37 14.31 -4.63
N PRO A 20 5.55 15.35 -4.36
CA PRO A 20 5.12 15.65 -3.00
C PRO A 20 4.21 14.54 -2.46
N VAL A 21 4.51 14.05 -1.26
CA VAL A 21 3.73 13.03 -0.55
C VAL A 21 3.22 13.61 0.76
N ARG A 22 1.95 13.37 1.08
CA ARG A 22 1.39 13.76 2.38
C ARG A 22 2.06 12.94 3.48
N LYS A 23 2.43 13.60 4.59
CA LYS A 23 3.00 12.92 5.77
C LYS A 23 1.97 12.08 6.54
N GLN A 24 0.68 12.39 6.37
CA GLN A 24 -0.39 11.70 7.08
C GLN A 24 -0.63 10.30 6.50
N SER A 25 -0.82 9.32 7.37
CA SER A 25 -1.28 7.98 6.96
C SER A 25 -2.78 7.99 6.66
N ILE A 26 -3.24 6.96 5.94
CA ILE A 26 -4.67 6.74 5.68
C ILE A 26 -5.46 6.69 6.99
N VAL A 27 -4.89 6.02 8.01
CA VAL A 27 -5.47 5.91 9.35
C VAL A 27 -5.69 7.28 9.97
N GLN A 28 -4.69 8.17 9.91
CA GLN A 28 -4.80 9.53 10.46
C GLN A 28 -5.86 10.36 9.74
N ILE A 29 -5.99 10.19 8.42
CA ILE A 29 -7.03 10.87 7.62
C ILE A 29 -8.42 10.39 8.06
N LEU A 30 -8.61 9.08 8.23
CA LEU A 30 -9.89 8.50 8.65
C LEU A 30 -10.26 8.93 10.07
N GLN A 31 -9.30 8.88 11.01
CA GLN A 31 -9.51 9.33 12.39
C GLN A 31 -9.90 10.81 12.48
N ALA A 32 -9.32 11.66 11.61
CA ALA A 32 -9.68 13.07 11.54
C ALA A 32 -11.06 13.31 10.92
N SER A 33 -11.55 12.40 10.05
CA SER A 33 -12.87 12.52 9.43
C SER A 33 -14.00 11.98 10.31
N LEU A 34 -13.70 11.05 11.22
CA LEU A 34 -14.66 10.36 12.09
C LEU A 34 -14.25 10.51 13.55
N GLU A 35 -14.33 11.73 14.06
CA GLU A 35 -13.92 12.04 15.43
C GLU A 35 -14.65 11.13 16.45
N GLY A 36 -13.87 10.38 17.23
CA GLY A 36 -14.40 9.51 18.29
C GLY A 36 -14.92 8.15 17.84
N ALA A 37 -14.95 7.86 16.54
CA ALA A 37 -15.36 6.55 16.04
C ALA A 37 -14.22 5.52 16.11
N ASP A 38 -14.54 4.28 16.48
CA ASP A 38 -13.61 3.16 16.32
C ASP A 38 -13.59 2.68 14.86
N ILE A 39 -12.63 3.21 14.10
CA ILE A 39 -12.47 2.88 12.67
C ILE A 39 -11.93 1.47 12.41
N PHE A 40 -11.59 0.71 13.47
CA PHE A 40 -11.07 -0.66 13.42
C PHE A 40 -11.95 -1.64 14.20
N ALA A 41 -13.20 -1.27 14.50
CA ALA A 41 -14.14 -2.15 15.16
C ALA A 41 -14.27 -3.47 14.39
N HIS A 42 -14.33 -4.58 15.13
CA HIS A 42 -14.40 -5.93 14.54
C HIS A 42 -15.62 -6.11 13.63
N GLN A 43 -16.73 -5.43 13.95
CA GLN A 43 -17.84 -5.23 13.02
C GLN A 43 -17.82 -3.77 12.59
N THR A 44 -17.49 -3.53 11.32
CA THR A 44 -17.40 -2.17 10.79
C THR A 44 -18.80 -1.58 10.68
N ASP A 45 -19.02 -0.48 11.38
CA ASP A 45 -20.22 0.34 11.24
C ASP A 45 -20.39 0.82 9.78
N ARG A 46 -21.63 1.01 9.33
CA ARG A 46 -21.92 1.38 7.94
C ARG A 46 -21.30 2.71 7.54
N ASP A 47 -21.32 3.70 8.43
CA ASP A 47 -20.79 5.04 8.15
C ASP A 47 -19.26 5.00 8.14
N VAL A 48 -18.65 4.21 9.05
CA VAL A 48 -17.21 3.94 9.05
C VAL A 48 -16.78 3.26 7.74
N ALA A 49 -17.50 2.23 7.29
CA ALA A 49 -17.20 1.53 6.04
C ALA A 49 -17.35 2.45 4.82
N ALA A 50 -18.38 3.28 4.79
CA ALA A 50 -18.59 4.27 3.73
C ALA A 50 -17.42 5.26 3.64
N GLU A 51 -16.91 5.70 4.79
CA GLU A 51 -15.79 6.63 4.87
C GLU A 51 -14.45 5.99 4.45
N TRP A 52 -14.20 4.73 4.85
CA TRP A 52 -13.08 3.94 4.33
C TRP A 52 -13.10 3.87 2.81
N ILE A 53 -14.25 3.54 2.22
CA ILE A 53 -14.42 3.46 0.76
C ILE A 53 -14.17 4.83 0.12
N ARG A 54 -14.79 5.89 0.65
CA ARG A 54 -14.68 7.26 0.14
C ARG A 54 -13.24 7.77 0.14
N CYS A 55 -12.48 7.48 1.21
CA CYS A 55 -11.10 7.94 1.35
C CYS A 55 -10.10 7.07 0.59
N CYS A 56 -10.33 5.76 0.50
CA CYS A 56 -9.32 4.82 0.02
C CYS A 56 -9.50 4.40 -1.43
N VAL A 57 -10.72 4.08 -1.88
CA VAL A 57 -10.93 3.58 -3.24
C VAL A 57 -10.54 4.65 -4.23
N SER A 58 -9.73 4.31 -5.23
CA SER A 58 -9.20 5.31 -6.16
C SER A 58 -8.37 6.39 -5.47
N ALA A 59 -7.74 6.11 -4.33
CA ALA A 59 -6.62 6.87 -3.81
C ALA A 59 -5.28 6.34 -4.35
N THR A 60 -4.30 7.22 -4.46
CA THR A 60 -2.90 6.85 -4.73
C THR A 60 -2.13 6.94 -3.43
N VAL A 61 -1.55 5.82 -3.00
CA VAL A 61 -0.90 5.69 -1.69
C VAL A 61 0.56 5.30 -1.88
N VAL A 62 1.39 5.68 -0.92
CA VAL A 62 2.80 5.31 -0.90
C VAL A 62 3.06 4.46 0.33
N THR A 63 3.68 3.30 0.14
CA THR A 63 4.10 2.45 1.25
C THR A 63 5.37 2.99 1.88
N SER A 64 5.35 3.21 3.19
CA SER A 64 6.48 3.82 3.91
C SER A 64 7.72 2.93 4.01
N TYR A 65 7.58 1.62 3.78
CA TYR A 65 8.67 0.65 3.94
C TYR A 65 9.53 0.45 2.68
N ASN A 66 9.00 0.73 1.49
CA ASN A 66 9.74 0.57 0.22
C ASN A 66 9.47 1.69 -0.81
N SER A 67 8.71 2.73 -0.42
CA SER A 67 8.34 3.88 -1.25
C SER A 67 7.64 3.53 -2.56
N ARG A 68 7.03 2.34 -2.66
CA ARG A 68 6.23 1.95 -3.81
C ARG A 68 4.88 2.67 -3.80
N VAL A 69 4.40 2.96 -5.01
CA VAL A 69 3.19 3.74 -5.23
C VAL A 69 2.11 2.81 -5.73
N TYR A 70 0.99 2.79 -5.02
CA TYR A 70 -0.14 1.92 -5.33
C TYR A 70 -1.40 2.73 -5.58
N ARG A 71 -2.19 2.29 -6.57
CA ARG A 71 -3.56 2.76 -6.76
C ARG A 71 -4.50 1.76 -6.09
N ILE A 72 -5.26 2.22 -5.10
CA ILE A 72 -6.19 1.34 -4.38
C ILE A 72 -7.41 1.05 -5.27
N LYS A 73 -7.72 -0.24 -5.40
CA LYS A 73 -8.84 -0.78 -6.15
C LYS A 73 -10.06 -0.97 -5.26
N GLN A 74 -9.89 -1.59 -4.10
CA GLN A 74 -10.98 -1.88 -3.17
C GLN A 74 -10.51 -2.04 -1.73
N VAL A 75 -11.45 -1.95 -0.80
CA VAL A 75 -11.27 -2.20 0.65
C VAL A 75 -11.97 -3.52 0.99
N HIS A 76 -11.24 -4.44 1.61
CA HIS A 76 -11.75 -5.72 2.10
C HIS A 76 -11.99 -5.64 3.60
N PHE A 77 -13.25 -5.56 4.01
CA PHE A 77 -13.67 -5.55 5.41
C PHE A 77 -13.85 -6.96 5.99
N ASP A 78 -13.94 -7.97 5.12
CA ASP A 78 -13.99 -9.40 5.45
C ASP A 78 -12.62 -9.99 5.78
N LYS A 79 -11.54 -9.22 5.58
CA LYS A 79 -10.16 -9.65 5.79
C LYS A 79 -9.41 -8.69 6.69
N ASP A 80 -8.46 -9.26 7.41
CA ASP A 80 -7.63 -8.56 8.38
C ASP A 80 -6.16 -9.04 8.29
N PRO A 81 -5.22 -8.41 9.01
CA PRO A 81 -3.82 -8.82 9.04
C PRO A 81 -3.52 -10.28 9.44
N SER A 82 -4.45 -10.99 10.06
CA SER A 82 -4.29 -12.40 10.43
C SER A 82 -4.55 -13.34 9.26
N HIS A 83 -5.27 -12.89 8.23
CA HIS A 83 -5.51 -13.66 7.01
C HIS A 83 -4.21 -13.98 6.27
N THR A 84 -4.23 -15.08 5.53
CA THR A 84 -3.08 -15.65 4.85
C THR A 84 -3.11 -15.45 3.34
N PHE A 85 -1.94 -15.56 2.74
CA PHE A 85 -1.76 -15.63 1.29
C PHE A 85 -0.62 -16.58 0.95
N MET A 86 -0.63 -17.09 -0.29
CA MET A 86 0.44 -17.94 -0.80
C MET A 86 1.61 -17.09 -1.28
N MET A 87 2.71 -17.11 -0.52
CA MET A 87 3.95 -16.44 -0.85
C MET A 87 4.89 -17.42 -1.56
N TYR A 88 5.46 -17.01 -2.70
CA TYR A 88 6.52 -17.79 -3.34
C TYR A 88 7.87 -17.53 -2.66
N GLN A 89 8.47 -18.56 -2.07
CA GLN A 89 9.76 -18.49 -1.42
C GLN A 89 10.87 -18.92 -2.39
N ARG A 90 11.71 -17.96 -2.82
CA ARG A 90 12.71 -18.18 -3.87
C ARG A 90 13.75 -19.23 -3.50
N ASP A 91 14.20 -19.24 -2.25
CA ASP A 91 15.29 -20.12 -1.79
C ASP A 91 14.88 -21.60 -1.81
N GLN A 92 13.62 -21.87 -1.44
CA GLN A 92 13.06 -23.22 -1.40
C GLN A 92 12.36 -23.60 -2.71
N LYS A 93 12.12 -22.63 -3.61
CA LYS A 93 11.35 -22.76 -4.85
C LYS A 93 9.93 -23.30 -4.65
N GLU A 94 9.34 -23.03 -3.49
CA GLU A 94 8.02 -23.51 -3.09
C GLU A 94 7.09 -22.36 -2.69
N HIS A 95 5.79 -22.64 -2.68
CA HIS A 95 4.79 -21.73 -2.13
C HIS A 95 4.57 -22.05 -0.66
N MET A 96 4.67 -21.03 0.19
CA MET A 96 4.39 -21.10 1.62
C MET A 96 3.18 -20.22 1.94
N GLU A 97 2.27 -20.75 2.76
CA GLU A 97 1.20 -19.95 3.34
C GLU A 97 1.73 -19.10 4.50
N ILE A 98 1.48 -17.79 4.47
CA ILE A 98 1.90 -16.85 5.50
C ILE A 98 0.83 -15.79 5.72
N SER A 99 0.65 -15.32 6.96
CA SER A 99 -0.26 -14.20 7.23
C SER A 99 0.34 -12.85 6.83
N PHE A 100 -0.51 -11.87 6.52
CA PHE A 100 -0.05 -10.51 6.24
C PHE A 100 0.81 -9.96 7.39
N ALA A 101 0.37 -10.13 8.65
CA ALA A 101 1.12 -9.66 9.82
C ALA A 101 2.52 -10.28 9.90
N LYS A 102 2.65 -11.61 9.75
CA LYS A 102 3.95 -12.30 9.78
C LYS A 102 4.84 -11.88 8.62
N TYR A 103 4.27 -11.68 7.43
CA TYR A 103 5.01 -11.19 6.27
C TYR A 103 5.61 -9.80 6.52
N TYR A 104 4.82 -8.85 7.05
CA TYR A 104 5.31 -7.51 7.37
C TYR A 104 6.39 -7.50 8.45
N GLU A 105 6.26 -8.36 9.47
CA GLU A 105 7.25 -8.51 10.53
C GLU A 105 8.57 -9.11 10.01
N ALA A 106 8.49 -10.21 9.26
CA ALA A 106 9.67 -10.95 8.79
C ALA A 106 10.49 -10.18 7.73
N PHE A 107 9.83 -9.53 6.78
CA PHE A 107 10.51 -8.92 5.63
C PHE A 107 10.77 -7.42 5.76
N TYR A 108 10.00 -6.72 6.61
CA TYR A 108 10.10 -5.26 6.75
C TYR A 108 10.29 -4.80 8.20
N HIS A 109 10.34 -5.73 9.17
CA HIS A 109 10.44 -5.42 10.60
C HIS A 109 9.36 -4.43 11.05
N LYS A 110 8.13 -4.59 10.52
CA LYS A 110 6.98 -3.75 10.85
C LYS A 110 5.94 -4.55 11.63
N THR A 111 5.66 -4.10 12.84
CA THR A 111 4.54 -4.60 13.64
C THR A 111 3.26 -3.88 13.23
N ILE A 112 2.23 -4.63 12.88
CA ILE A 112 0.89 -4.08 12.62
C ILE A 112 0.19 -3.84 13.96
N ALA A 113 -0.10 -2.58 14.26
CA ALA A 113 -0.69 -2.19 15.54
C ALA A 113 -2.15 -2.67 15.69
N ASN A 114 -2.97 -2.51 14.66
CA ASN A 114 -4.40 -2.82 14.70
C ASN A 114 -4.68 -4.14 13.99
N LYS A 115 -5.08 -5.16 14.76
CA LYS A 115 -5.31 -6.52 14.23
C LYS A 115 -6.61 -6.68 13.46
N TYR A 116 -7.55 -5.76 13.61
CA TYR A 116 -8.87 -5.78 12.96
C TYR A 116 -9.00 -4.78 11.82
N GLN A 117 -7.90 -4.11 11.43
CA GLN A 117 -7.96 -3.18 10.32
C GLN A 117 -8.29 -3.90 9.01
N PRO A 118 -9.10 -3.31 8.12
CA PRO A 118 -9.40 -3.90 6.83
C PRO A 118 -8.15 -3.94 5.93
N LEU A 119 -8.17 -4.79 4.91
CA LEU A 119 -7.09 -4.87 3.91
C LEU A 119 -7.40 -4.00 2.69
N LEU A 120 -6.37 -3.36 2.14
CA LEU A 120 -6.45 -2.61 0.89
C LEU A 120 -5.92 -3.46 -0.27
N GLU A 121 -6.75 -3.68 -1.29
CA GLU A 121 -6.28 -4.26 -2.55
C GLU A 121 -5.90 -3.14 -3.51
N ALA A 122 -4.70 -3.23 -4.07
CA ALA A 122 -4.22 -2.33 -5.10
C ALA A 122 -4.27 -2.99 -6.48
N TYR A 123 -4.30 -2.17 -7.53
CA TYR A 123 -4.03 -2.66 -8.88
C TYR A 123 -2.60 -3.21 -8.95
N PRO A 124 -2.37 -4.31 -9.68
CA PRO A 124 -1.02 -4.81 -9.91
C PRO A 124 -0.16 -3.73 -10.59
N GLU A 125 1.09 -3.61 -10.17
CA GLU A 125 2.08 -2.79 -10.88
C GLU A 125 2.22 -3.36 -12.30
N LYS A 126 2.11 -2.48 -13.31
CA LYS A 126 2.40 -2.84 -14.71
C LYS A 126 3.90 -2.95 -14.95
#